data_AF-A0A0G2AUB7-F1
#
_entry.id   AF-A0A0G2AUB7-F1
#
_cell.length_a   1.000
_cell.length_b   1.000
_cell.length_c   1.000
_cell.angle_alpha   90.00
_cell.angle_beta   90.00
_cell.angle_gamma   90.00
#
_symmetry.space_group_name_H-M   'P 1'
#
loop_
_entity.id
_entity.type
_entity.pdbx_description
1 polymer ?
#
loop_
_entity_poly.entity_id
_entity_poly.type
_entity_poly.pdbx_seq_one_letter_code
_entity_poly.pdbx_strand_id
1 'polypeptide(L)'
;YEPFTVNDPKQRIIHKAGVKDRVVHQAIVNVIEPLFEGRFIFDSYSCRVGKGTHRAVRRLRTFLRQASLNGTRTVYAVKCDVRKFFASVNHVALLELLAKRIEDAETMRLLRNIIGSFSVSSGTGIPLGNLTSQLFANVYLHELDWFVKQKLRIGYYVRYCDDFVMLAFSKAEGLALAEQTDAFLQSHLKVQLHPNKVHVRTWTQGVDFLGYILLPDAIVLRPMTTRRAIRRATVENVSSYLGLCVHADAYELGRDIRNRTGLVSRCKARAH
;
A
#
# COMPACT_ATOMS: atom_id res chain seq x y z
N TYR A 1 -23.38 1.27 -7.15
CA TYR A 1 -22.40 1.95 -6.27
C TYR A 1 -22.83 3.38 -6.01
N GLU A 2 -22.74 3.85 -4.77
CA GLU A 2 -22.98 5.25 -4.42
C GLU A 2 -21.63 5.98 -4.29
N PRO A 3 -21.37 7.03 -5.10
CA PRO A 3 -20.16 7.82 -4.98
C PRO A 3 -20.23 8.77 -3.78
N PHE A 4 -19.17 8.83 -2.99
CA PHE A 4 -18.97 9.91 -2.04
C PHE A 4 -17.52 10.40 -2.09
N THR A 5 -17.34 11.70 -1.90
CA THR A 5 -16.02 12.31 -1.96
C THR A 5 -15.40 12.38 -0.57
N VAL A 6 -14.20 11.81 -0.41
CA VAL A 6 -13.39 11.99 0.79
C VAL A 6 -12.23 12.93 0.45
N ASN A 7 -12.15 14.02 1.21
CA ASN A 7 -11.09 15.02 1.08
C ASN A 7 -10.10 14.85 2.23
N ASP A 8 -9.20 13.85 2.14
CA ASP A 8 -8.17 13.73 3.18
C ASP A 8 -6.95 12.83 2.83
N PRO A 9 -5.73 13.35 2.55
CA PRO A 9 -5.30 14.73 2.26
C PRO A 9 -5.47 15.12 0.77
N LYS A 10 -5.95 14.19 -0.07
CA LYS A 10 -6.25 14.39 -1.49
C LYS A 10 -7.69 13.98 -1.73
N GLN A 11 -8.39 14.69 -2.62
CA GLN A 11 -9.74 14.31 -3.05
C GLN A 11 -9.73 12.91 -3.66
N ARG A 12 -10.59 12.04 -3.12
CA ARG A 12 -10.82 10.68 -3.62
C ARG A 12 -12.32 10.46 -3.73
N ILE A 13 -12.75 10.01 -4.90
CA ILE A 13 -14.11 9.52 -5.09
C ILE A 13 -14.11 8.06 -4.65
N ILE A 14 -14.84 7.75 -3.60
CA ILE A 14 -15.03 6.40 -3.07
C ILE A 14 -16.39 5.91 -3.56
N HIS A 15 -16.43 4.69 -4.07
CA HIS A 15 -17.65 4.09 -4.58
C HIS A 15 -18.10 2.99 -3.62
N LYS A 16 -19.08 3.31 -2.77
CA LYS A 16 -19.59 2.35 -1.78
C LYS A 16 -20.59 1.40 -2.44
N ALA A 17 -20.40 0.10 -2.23
CA ALA A 17 -21.40 -0.89 -2.59
C ALA A 17 -22.55 -0.90 -1.58
N GLY A 18 -23.76 -1.26 -2.03
CA GLY A 18 -24.91 -1.41 -1.16
C GLY A 18 -24.65 -2.43 -0.04
N VAL A 19 -25.44 -2.41 1.03
CA VAL A 19 -25.26 -3.39 2.14
C VAL A 19 -25.33 -4.83 1.62
N LYS A 20 -26.33 -5.14 0.78
CA LYS A 20 -26.52 -6.47 0.17
C LYS A 20 -25.31 -6.90 -0.67
N ASP A 21 -24.83 -6.02 -1.54
CA ASP A 21 -23.65 -6.27 -2.36
C ASP A 21 -22.40 -6.51 -1.51
N ARG A 22 -22.22 -5.77 -0.40
CA ARG A 22 -21.08 -5.99 0.51
C ARG A 22 -21.10 -7.38 1.15
N VAL A 23 -22.28 -7.93 1.44
CA VAL A 23 -22.39 -9.32 1.93
C VAL A 23 -21.95 -10.31 0.86
N VAL A 24 -22.41 -10.14 -0.38
CA VAL A 24 -21.99 -10.97 -1.52
C VAL A 24 -20.47 -10.85 -1.75
N HIS A 25 -19.94 -9.63 -1.70
CA HIS A 25 -18.52 -9.36 -1.87
C HIS A 25 -17.67 -10.00 -0.76
N GLN A 26 -18.15 -9.99 0.48
CA GLN A 26 -17.46 -10.67 1.57
C GLN A 26 -17.46 -12.19 1.37
N ALA A 27 -18.62 -12.75 1.01
CA ALA A 27 -18.77 -14.18 0.78
C ALA A 27 -17.84 -14.67 -0.34
N ILE A 28 -17.82 -13.97 -1.48
CA ILE A 28 -16.95 -14.35 -2.60
C ILE A 28 -15.47 -14.24 -2.22
N VAL A 29 -15.06 -13.15 -1.57
CA VAL A 29 -13.66 -12.94 -1.15
C VAL A 29 -13.20 -14.04 -0.20
N ASN A 30 -14.03 -14.45 0.77
CA ASN A 30 -13.69 -15.53 1.70
C ASN A 30 -13.39 -16.86 0.97
N VAL A 31 -14.03 -17.10 -0.16
CA VAL A 31 -13.82 -18.32 -0.96
C VAL A 31 -12.60 -18.19 -1.86
N ILE A 32 -12.42 -17.04 -2.54
CA ILE A 32 -11.38 -16.91 -3.56
C ILE A 32 -10.03 -16.44 -3.01
N GLU A 33 -9.99 -15.66 -1.92
CA GLU A 33 -8.75 -15.13 -1.34
C GLU A 33 -7.74 -16.23 -0.98
N PRO A 34 -8.13 -17.36 -0.36
CA PRO A 34 -7.21 -18.47 -0.07
C PRO A 34 -6.49 -19.04 -1.31
N LEU A 35 -7.12 -18.98 -2.49
CA LEU A 35 -6.52 -19.48 -3.75
C LEU A 35 -5.33 -18.62 -4.22
N PHE A 36 -5.29 -17.34 -3.80
CA PHE A 36 -4.25 -16.39 -4.15
C PHE A 36 -3.25 -16.14 -3.00
N GLU A 37 -3.71 -16.14 -1.75
CA GLU A 37 -2.91 -15.74 -0.59
C GLU A 37 -1.63 -16.58 -0.44
N GLY A 38 -1.72 -17.90 -0.70
CA GLY A 38 -0.57 -18.81 -0.66
C GLY A 38 0.50 -18.55 -1.74
N ARG A 39 0.20 -17.75 -2.76
CA ARG A 39 1.13 -17.40 -3.85
C ARG A 39 1.69 -15.99 -3.74
N PHE A 40 0.98 -15.08 -3.06
CA PHE A 40 1.48 -13.73 -2.87
C PHE A 40 2.83 -13.74 -2.15
N ILE A 41 3.75 -12.93 -2.66
CA ILE A 41 5.07 -12.79 -2.03
C ILE A 41 4.89 -12.32 -0.57
N PHE A 42 5.83 -12.71 0.28
CA PHE A 42 5.79 -12.26 1.67
C PHE A 42 5.88 -10.73 1.79
N ASP A 43 6.62 -10.06 0.90
CA ASP A 43 6.87 -8.62 1.01
C ASP A 43 5.76 -7.72 0.41
N SER A 44 4.56 -8.25 0.17
CA SER A 44 3.35 -7.48 -0.14
C SER A 44 2.45 -7.35 1.09
N TYR A 45 2.14 -6.11 1.50
CA TYR A 45 1.60 -5.83 2.84
C TYR A 45 0.20 -5.20 2.89
N SER A 46 -0.44 -4.89 1.77
CA SER A 46 -1.75 -4.21 1.77
C SER A 46 -2.91 -5.20 1.88
N CYS A 47 -3.88 -4.90 2.74
CA CYS A 47 -5.15 -5.64 2.87
C CYS A 47 -4.99 -7.17 3.00
N ARG A 48 -4.02 -7.61 3.80
CA ARG A 48 -3.74 -9.03 4.06
C ARG A 48 -3.67 -9.29 5.56
N VAL A 49 -4.10 -10.47 5.99
CA VAL A 49 -4.13 -10.85 7.41
C VAL A 49 -2.72 -10.83 8.00
N GLY A 50 -2.56 -10.20 9.17
CA GLY A 50 -1.25 -10.04 9.81
C GLY A 50 -0.25 -9.22 8.99
N LYS A 51 -0.69 -8.48 7.97
CA LYS A 51 0.10 -7.48 7.26
C LYS A 51 -0.39 -6.07 7.64
N GLY A 52 0.23 -5.06 7.05
CA GLY A 52 -0.15 -3.66 7.30
C GLY A 52 1.03 -2.70 7.23
N THR A 53 0.70 -1.41 7.30
CA THR A 53 1.62 -0.28 7.15
C THR A 53 2.89 -0.41 7.99
N HIS A 54 2.72 -0.66 9.29
CA HIS A 54 3.86 -0.71 10.22
C HIS A 54 4.77 -1.90 9.95
N ARG A 55 4.21 -3.05 9.55
CA ARG A 55 5.03 -4.22 9.17
C ARG A 55 5.80 -3.95 7.87
N ALA A 56 5.19 -3.28 6.89
CA ALA A 56 5.85 -2.89 5.65
C ALA A 56 7.03 -1.92 5.92
N VAL A 57 6.81 -0.90 6.76
CA VAL A 57 7.85 0.07 7.15
C VAL A 57 9.00 -0.62 7.90
N ARG A 58 8.68 -1.48 8.88
CA ARG A 58 9.71 -2.26 9.59
C ARG A 58 10.49 -3.16 8.65
N ARG A 59 9.82 -3.84 7.72
CA ARG A 59 10.48 -4.69 6.72
C ARG A 59 11.44 -3.88 5.84
N LEU A 60 11.01 -2.71 5.37
CA LEU A 60 11.86 -1.82 4.60
C LEU A 60 13.09 -1.37 5.40
N ARG A 61 12.95 -1.07 6.70
CA ARG A 61 14.09 -0.77 7.59
C ARG A 61 15.06 -1.93 7.68
N THR A 62 14.57 -3.17 7.82
CA THR A 62 15.41 -4.36 7.82
C THR A 62 16.19 -4.50 6.51
N PHE A 63 15.52 -4.32 5.36
CA PHE A 63 16.18 -4.36 4.06
C PHE A 63 17.23 -3.27 3.88
N LEU A 64 16.93 -2.03 4.29
CA LEU A 64 17.89 -0.92 4.24
C LEU A 64 19.14 -1.23 5.07
N ARG A 65 18.98 -1.79 6.27
CA ARG A 65 20.10 -2.21 7.12
C ARG A 65 20.92 -3.35 6.49
N GLN A 66 20.25 -4.36 5.97
CA GLN A 66 20.93 -5.50 5.34
C GLN A 66 21.68 -5.09 4.08
N ALA A 67 21.04 -4.36 3.17
CA ALA A 67 21.62 -3.92 1.91
C ALA A 67 22.81 -2.96 2.12
N SER A 68 22.73 -2.11 3.15
CA SER A 68 23.78 -1.12 3.46
C SER A 68 24.91 -1.66 4.33
N LEU A 69 24.86 -2.95 4.72
CA LEU A 69 25.78 -3.52 5.71
C LEU A 69 25.82 -2.66 6.98
N ASN A 70 24.64 -2.38 7.53
CA ASN A 70 24.40 -1.50 8.68
C ASN A 70 24.98 -0.08 8.51
N GLY A 71 24.81 0.50 7.32
CA GLY A 71 25.17 1.89 7.04
C GLY A 71 26.60 2.12 6.55
N THR A 72 27.40 1.06 6.39
CA THR A 72 28.77 1.17 5.85
C THR A 72 28.80 1.34 4.32
N ARG A 73 27.70 1.01 3.62
CA ARG A 73 27.53 1.16 2.18
C ARG A 73 26.34 2.05 1.83
N THR A 74 26.51 2.92 0.84
CA THR A 74 25.42 3.69 0.25
C THR A 74 24.42 2.79 -0.47
N VAL A 75 23.14 2.95 -0.13
CA VAL A 75 22.01 2.27 -0.77
C VAL A 75 21.00 3.31 -1.23
N TYR A 76 20.44 3.07 -2.40
CA TYR A 76 19.41 3.89 -3.03
C TYR A 76 18.06 3.18 -2.90
N ALA A 77 17.08 3.84 -2.31
CA ALA A 77 15.69 3.42 -2.34
C ALA A 77 15.01 4.04 -3.57
N VAL A 78 14.49 3.17 -4.43
CA VAL A 78 13.70 3.50 -5.61
C VAL A 78 12.24 3.33 -5.23
N LYS A 79 11.58 4.44 -4.92
CA LYS A 79 10.16 4.48 -4.61
C LYS A 79 9.37 4.76 -5.89
N CYS A 80 8.34 3.95 -6.12
CA CYS A 80 7.45 4.06 -7.27
C CYS A 80 5.98 4.00 -6.82
N ASP A 81 5.10 4.64 -7.58
CA ASP A 81 3.64 4.70 -7.38
C ASP A 81 2.97 4.51 -8.73
N VAL A 82 1.94 3.65 -8.82
CA VAL A 82 1.22 3.42 -10.07
C VAL A 82 0.18 4.52 -10.30
N ARG A 83 0.21 5.15 -11.49
CA ARG A 83 -0.64 6.30 -11.81
C ARG A 83 -2.12 5.92 -11.83
N LYS A 84 -2.90 6.55 -10.94
CA LYS A 84 -4.37 6.39 -10.86
C LYS A 84 -4.78 4.90 -10.83
N PHE A 85 -4.01 4.07 -10.14
CA PHE A 85 -4.09 2.61 -10.23
C PHE A 85 -5.52 2.04 -10.27
N PHE A 86 -6.35 2.31 -9.25
CA PHE A 86 -7.73 1.80 -9.21
C PHE A 86 -8.58 2.23 -10.40
N ALA A 87 -8.32 3.38 -11.03
CA ALA A 87 -9.05 3.82 -12.22
C ALA A 87 -8.47 3.25 -13.53
N SER A 88 -7.23 2.77 -13.52
CA SER A 88 -6.51 2.28 -14.71
C SER A 88 -6.48 0.75 -14.85
N VAL A 89 -6.88 -0.01 -13.83
CA VAL A 89 -6.96 -1.47 -13.90
C VAL A 89 -7.79 -1.90 -15.12
N ASN A 90 -7.20 -2.69 -16.02
CA ASN A 90 -7.90 -3.19 -17.20
C ASN A 90 -8.74 -4.43 -16.84
N HIS A 91 -10.03 -4.40 -17.16
CA HIS A 91 -10.96 -5.49 -16.80
C HIS A 91 -10.61 -6.82 -17.45
N VAL A 92 -10.24 -6.80 -18.73
CA VAL A 92 -9.89 -8.02 -19.48
C VAL A 92 -8.67 -8.68 -18.86
N ALA A 93 -7.59 -7.90 -18.67
CA ALA A 93 -6.38 -8.40 -18.02
C ALA A 93 -6.66 -8.92 -16.60
N LEU A 94 -7.45 -8.20 -15.80
CA LEU A 94 -7.81 -8.66 -14.45
C LEU A 94 -8.56 -9.99 -14.49
N LEU A 95 -9.54 -10.13 -15.39
CA LEU A 95 -10.31 -11.37 -15.55
C LEU A 95 -9.45 -12.54 -16.03
N GLU A 96 -8.49 -12.31 -16.93
CA GLU A 96 -7.52 -13.31 -17.35
C GLU A 96 -6.65 -13.78 -16.18
N LEU A 97 -6.18 -12.84 -15.33
CA LEU A 97 -5.40 -13.18 -14.14
C LEU A 97 -6.19 -14.00 -13.12
N LEU A 98 -7.47 -13.68 -12.91
CA LEU A 98 -8.36 -14.44 -12.05
C LEU A 98 -8.63 -15.84 -12.61
N ALA A 99 -8.89 -15.94 -13.92
CA ALA A 99 -9.17 -17.20 -14.62
C ALA A 99 -8.00 -18.20 -14.56
N LYS A 100 -6.75 -17.73 -14.41
CA LYS A 100 -5.59 -18.62 -14.21
C LYS A 100 -5.76 -19.54 -13.00
N ARG A 101 -6.58 -19.17 -12.01
CA ARG A 101 -6.70 -19.84 -10.70
C ARG A 101 -8.11 -20.23 -10.31
N ILE A 102 -9.12 -19.65 -10.96
CA ILE A 102 -10.52 -19.93 -10.70
C ILE A 102 -11.07 -20.66 -11.92
N GLU A 103 -11.26 -21.98 -11.77
CA GLU A 103 -11.79 -22.84 -12.84
C GLU A 103 -13.32 -22.85 -12.86
N ASP A 104 -13.97 -22.53 -11.73
CA ASP A 104 -15.43 -22.53 -11.61
C ASP A 104 -16.07 -21.42 -12.46
N ALA A 105 -16.88 -21.84 -13.44
CA ALA A 105 -17.49 -20.96 -14.42
C ALA A 105 -18.50 -19.98 -13.79
N GLU A 106 -19.26 -20.42 -12.78
CA GLU A 106 -20.25 -19.58 -12.10
C GLU A 106 -19.58 -18.49 -11.25
N THR A 107 -18.51 -18.85 -10.53
CA THR A 107 -17.66 -17.89 -9.81
C THR A 107 -17.07 -16.86 -10.78
N MET A 108 -16.53 -17.30 -11.91
CA MET A 108 -16.00 -16.40 -12.93
C MET A 108 -17.08 -15.50 -13.56
N ARG A 109 -18.30 -16.01 -13.75
CA ARG A 109 -19.46 -15.23 -14.21
C ARG A 109 -19.83 -14.15 -13.19
N LEU A 110 -19.86 -14.49 -11.91
CA LEU A 110 -20.11 -13.53 -10.83
C LEU A 110 -19.03 -12.45 -10.77
N LEU A 111 -17.74 -12.84 -10.85
CA LEU A 111 -16.64 -11.89 -10.85
C LEU A 111 -16.68 -10.94 -12.06
N ARG A 112 -17.04 -11.46 -13.24
CA ARG A 112 -17.27 -10.63 -14.44
C ARG A 112 -18.38 -9.60 -14.21
N ASN A 113 -19.48 -9.99 -13.57
CA ASN A 113 -20.56 -9.06 -13.23
C ASN A 113 -20.11 -8.01 -12.21
N ILE A 114 -19.38 -8.42 -11.16
CA ILE A 114 -18.86 -7.49 -10.13
C ILE A 114 -17.89 -6.48 -10.76
N ILE A 115 -16.95 -6.94 -11.58
CA ILE A 115 -15.97 -6.06 -12.24
C ILE A 115 -16.68 -5.16 -13.27
N GLY A 116 -17.57 -5.72 -14.08
CA GLY A 116 -18.35 -4.98 -15.09
C GLY A 116 -19.36 -3.99 -14.50
N SER A 117 -19.77 -4.16 -13.24
CA SER A 117 -20.68 -3.23 -12.55
C SER A 117 -20.06 -1.87 -12.21
N PHE A 118 -18.76 -1.70 -12.44
CA PHE A 118 -18.05 -0.44 -12.25
C PHE A 118 -17.02 -0.20 -13.35
N SER A 119 -17.09 0.97 -13.99
CA SER A 119 -16.09 1.41 -14.96
C SER A 119 -15.87 2.90 -14.85
N VAL A 120 -14.61 3.33 -14.77
CA VAL A 120 -14.25 4.76 -14.86
C VAL A 120 -14.15 5.17 -16.33
N SER A 121 -13.70 4.27 -17.18
CA SER A 121 -13.74 4.37 -18.64
C SER A 121 -14.08 2.98 -19.19
N SER A 122 -14.53 2.90 -20.44
CA SER A 122 -14.99 1.63 -21.03
C SER A 122 -13.95 0.51 -20.83
N GLY A 123 -14.29 -0.50 -20.03
CA GLY A 123 -13.43 -1.65 -19.73
C GLY A 123 -12.27 -1.40 -18.75
N THR A 124 -12.26 -0.28 -18.02
CA THR A 124 -11.23 0.01 -17.00
C THR A 124 -11.79 0.54 -15.68
N GLY A 125 -11.07 0.19 -14.61
CA GLY A 125 -11.26 0.71 -13.26
C GLY A 125 -11.97 -0.27 -12.33
N ILE A 126 -11.65 -0.18 -11.04
CA ILE A 126 -12.27 -0.94 -9.96
C ILE A 126 -12.64 0.03 -8.83
N PRO A 127 -13.76 -0.21 -8.12
CA PRO A 127 -14.29 0.77 -7.17
C PRO A 127 -13.39 0.90 -5.94
N LEU A 128 -12.96 2.10 -5.61
CA LEU A 128 -12.18 2.36 -4.40
C LEU A 128 -13.06 2.14 -3.16
N GLY A 129 -12.55 1.43 -2.15
CA GLY A 129 -13.22 1.24 -0.85
C GLY A 129 -14.03 -0.05 -0.69
N ASN A 130 -13.90 -0.98 -1.63
CA ASN A 130 -14.51 -2.31 -1.55
C ASN A 130 -13.48 -3.40 -1.25
N LEU A 131 -13.88 -4.44 -0.50
CA LEU A 131 -13.01 -5.56 -0.18
C LEU A 131 -12.56 -6.31 -1.43
N THR A 132 -13.48 -6.59 -2.35
CA THR A 132 -13.19 -7.23 -3.64
C THR A 132 -12.12 -6.46 -4.42
N SER A 133 -12.23 -5.13 -4.48
CA SER A 133 -11.25 -4.29 -5.17
C SER A 133 -9.85 -4.36 -4.55
N GLN A 134 -9.73 -4.57 -3.23
CA GLN A 134 -8.43 -4.73 -2.58
C GLN A 134 -7.78 -6.06 -2.95
N LEU A 135 -8.56 -7.13 -3.00
CA LEU A 135 -8.07 -8.42 -3.48
C LEU A 135 -7.67 -8.33 -4.95
N PHE A 136 -8.52 -7.75 -5.81
CA PHE A 136 -8.23 -7.57 -7.23
C PHE A 136 -6.97 -6.74 -7.46
N ALA A 137 -6.77 -5.66 -6.69
CA ALA A 137 -5.54 -4.88 -6.70
C ALA A 137 -4.30 -5.74 -6.40
N ASN A 138 -4.38 -6.60 -5.39
CA ASN A 138 -3.29 -7.49 -5.02
C ASN A 138 -3.02 -8.57 -6.06
N VAL A 139 -4.06 -9.20 -6.63
CA VAL A 139 -3.95 -10.18 -7.73
C VAL A 139 -3.29 -9.53 -8.95
N TYR A 140 -3.73 -8.32 -9.31
CA TYR A 140 -3.22 -7.61 -10.48
C TYR A 140 -1.73 -7.27 -10.35
N LEU A 141 -1.33 -6.69 -9.22
CA LEU A 141 0.05 -6.29 -8.96
C LEU A 141 0.93 -7.45 -8.46
N HIS A 142 0.38 -8.65 -8.28
CA HIS A 142 1.19 -9.83 -8.00
C HIS A 142 2.09 -10.20 -9.18
N GLU A 143 1.63 -9.98 -10.41
CA GLU A 143 2.46 -10.19 -11.60
C GLU A 143 3.70 -9.27 -11.59
N LEU A 144 3.54 -8.03 -11.10
CA LEU A 144 4.67 -7.13 -10.85
C LEU A 144 5.60 -7.68 -9.77
N ASP A 145 5.06 -8.14 -8.64
CA ASP A 145 5.85 -8.73 -7.55
C ASP A 145 6.74 -9.87 -8.08
N TRP A 146 6.16 -10.74 -8.91
CA TRP A 146 6.84 -11.88 -9.49
C TRP A 146 7.92 -11.44 -10.49
N PHE A 147 7.61 -10.48 -11.37
CA PHE A 147 8.60 -9.89 -12.29
C PHE A 147 9.80 -9.31 -11.53
N VAL A 148 9.57 -8.50 -10.50
CA VAL A 148 10.65 -7.89 -9.72
C VAL A 148 11.51 -8.93 -8.99
N LYS A 149 10.87 -9.92 -8.35
CA LYS A 149 11.59 -10.95 -7.57
C LYS A 149 12.28 -12.00 -8.44
N GLN A 150 11.71 -12.39 -9.57
CA GLN A 150 12.18 -13.53 -10.38
C GLN A 150 12.96 -13.10 -11.62
N LYS A 151 12.51 -12.04 -12.31
CA LYS A 151 13.16 -11.56 -13.54
C LYS A 151 14.24 -10.53 -13.22
N LEU A 152 13.90 -9.49 -12.47
CA LEU A 152 14.88 -8.48 -12.03
C LEU A 152 15.75 -8.96 -10.86
N ARG A 153 15.36 -10.03 -10.17
CA ARG A 153 16.07 -10.64 -9.04
C ARG A 153 16.34 -9.67 -7.88
N ILE A 154 15.44 -8.71 -7.68
CA ILE A 154 15.58 -7.72 -6.59
C ILE A 154 15.10 -8.33 -5.28
N GLY A 155 16.05 -8.78 -4.45
CA GLY A 155 15.76 -9.34 -3.13
C GLY A 155 15.10 -8.34 -2.18
N TYR A 156 15.53 -7.08 -2.23
CA TYR A 156 15.05 -6.00 -1.35
C TYR A 156 13.91 -5.21 -2.00
N TYR A 157 12.72 -5.80 -2.00
CA TYR A 157 11.51 -5.24 -2.58
C TYR A 157 10.35 -5.33 -1.59
N VAL A 158 9.64 -4.22 -1.38
CA VAL A 158 8.44 -4.13 -0.53
C VAL A 158 7.34 -3.42 -1.30
N ARG A 159 6.12 -3.99 -1.30
CA ARG A 159 4.93 -3.37 -1.87
C ARG A 159 3.82 -3.18 -0.85
N TYR A 160 3.13 -2.06 -0.95
CA TYR A 160 1.90 -1.76 -0.25
C TYR A 160 0.89 -1.14 -1.22
N CYS A 161 -0.07 -1.94 -1.68
CA CYS A 161 -1.01 -1.55 -2.72
C CYS A 161 -0.25 -1.15 -3.99
N ASP A 162 -0.37 0.09 -4.43
CA ASP A 162 0.25 0.71 -5.60
C ASP A 162 1.57 1.44 -5.29
N ASP A 163 1.93 1.62 -4.01
CA ASP A 163 3.21 2.18 -3.55
C ASP A 163 4.21 1.04 -3.27
N PHE A 164 5.39 1.08 -3.88
CA PHE A 164 6.43 0.08 -3.66
C PHE A 164 7.83 0.66 -3.69
N VAL A 165 8.75 -0.03 -3.04
CA VAL A 165 10.16 0.35 -2.92
C VAL A 165 11.05 -0.82 -3.30
N MET A 166 12.01 -0.55 -4.19
CA MET A 166 13.13 -1.42 -4.53
C MET A 166 14.43 -0.80 -4.01
N LEU A 167 15.38 -1.60 -3.53
CA LEU A 167 16.72 -1.09 -3.21
C LEU A 167 17.70 -1.38 -4.35
N ALA A 168 18.53 -0.39 -4.63
CA ALA A 168 19.61 -0.42 -5.62
C ALA A 168 20.91 0.08 -4.98
N PHE A 169 22.04 -0.20 -5.62
CA PHE A 169 23.36 0.18 -5.14
C PHE A 169 24.00 1.34 -5.90
N SER A 170 23.36 1.79 -6.98
CA SER A 170 23.68 3.06 -7.62
C SER A 170 22.41 3.79 -8.04
N LYS A 171 22.53 5.12 -8.25
CA LYS A 171 21.42 5.92 -8.78
C LYS A 171 21.03 5.48 -10.19
N ALA A 172 22.02 5.16 -11.04
CA ALA A 172 21.79 4.71 -12.42
C ALA A 172 21.03 3.38 -12.46
N GLU A 173 21.44 2.40 -11.66
CA GLU A 173 20.72 1.15 -11.47
C GLU A 173 19.28 1.42 -11.00
N GLY A 174 19.10 2.31 -10.03
CA GLY A 174 17.78 2.64 -9.52
C GLY A 174 16.83 3.23 -10.56
N LEU A 175 17.35 4.09 -11.45
CA LEU A 175 16.58 4.63 -12.58
C LEU A 175 16.26 3.54 -13.61
N ALA A 176 17.24 2.71 -13.96
CA ALA A 176 17.03 1.60 -14.90
C ALA A 176 16.00 0.58 -14.38
N LEU A 177 15.95 0.33 -13.07
CA LEU A 177 14.92 -0.51 -12.45
C LEU A 177 13.52 0.10 -12.57
N ALA A 178 13.40 1.42 -12.38
CA ALA A 178 12.13 2.12 -12.54
C ALA A 178 11.63 2.05 -14.00
N GLU A 179 12.53 2.25 -14.97
CA GLU A 179 12.21 2.15 -16.41
C GLU A 179 11.78 0.74 -16.81
N GLN A 180 12.53 -0.29 -16.42
CA GLN A 180 12.16 -1.69 -16.68
C GLN A 180 10.83 -2.07 -16.05
N THR A 181 10.58 -1.58 -14.83
CA THR A 181 9.31 -1.79 -14.13
C THR A 181 8.15 -1.12 -14.85
N ASP A 182 8.33 0.12 -15.32
CA ASP A 182 7.31 0.84 -16.07
C ASP A 182 7.00 0.16 -17.42
N ALA A 183 8.03 -0.27 -18.14
CA ALA A 183 7.88 -1.00 -19.39
C ALA A 183 7.09 -2.31 -19.19
N PHE A 184 7.36 -3.06 -18.11
CA PHE A 184 6.59 -4.26 -17.76
C PHE A 184 5.13 -3.91 -17.45
N LEU A 185 4.89 -2.89 -16.61
CA LEU A 185 3.55 -2.46 -16.25
C LEU A 185 2.72 -2.07 -17.46
N GLN A 186 3.32 -1.35 -18.42
CA GLN A 186 2.63 -0.90 -19.63
C GLN A 186 2.31 -2.08 -20.56
N SER A 187 3.29 -2.96 -20.80
CA SER A 187 3.15 -4.06 -21.76
C SER A 187 2.27 -5.20 -21.27
N HIS A 188 2.35 -5.57 -19.99
CA HIS A 188 1.67 -6.76 -19.45
C HIS A 188 0.40 -6.40 -18.67
N LEU A 189 0.42 -5.26 -17.97
CA LEU A 189 -0.64 -4.87 -17.05
C LEU A 189 -1.39 -3.61 -17.50
N LYS A 190 -1.07 -3.04 -18.67
CA LYS A 190 -1.75 -1.85 -19.23
C LYS A 190 -1.89 -0.69 -18.24
N VAL A 191 -0.96 -0.57 -17.30
CA VAL A 191 -0.87 0.52 -16.31
C VAL A 191 0.53 1.13 -16.39
N GLN A 192 0.73 2.30 -15.80
CA GLN A 192 2.01 3.00 -15.87
C GLN A 192 2.36 3.60 -14.51
N LEU A 193 3.64 3.79 -14.26
CA LEU A 193 4.13 4.54 -13.12
C LEU A 193 3.71 6.00 -13.22
N HIS A 194 3.60 6.62 -12.06
CA HIS A 194 3.36 8.04 -11.96
C HIS A 194 4.68 8.78 -12.14
N PRO A 195 4.86 9.56 -13.23
CA PRO A 195 6.17 10.14 -13.59
C PRO A 195 6.75 11.01 -12.47
N ASN A 196 5.91 11.81 -11.82
CA ASN A 196 6.35 12.71 -10.74
C ASN A 196 6.47 12.05 -9.35
N LYS A 197 6.22 10.73 -9.24
CA LYS A 197 6.32 9.99 -7.98
C LYS A 197 7.29 8.82 -8.05
N VAL A 198 8.19 8.85 -9.03
CA VAL A 198 9.39 8.02 -9.00
C VAL A 198 10.46 8.81 -8.25
N HIS A 199 10.93 8.27 -7.13
CA HIS A 199 11.94 8.91 -6.30
C HIS A 199 13.08 7.96 -6.02
N VAL A 200 14.29 8.36 -6.42
CA VAL A 200 15.52 7.64 -6.09
C VAL A 200 16.27 8.46 -5.05
N ARG A 201 16.36 7.94 -3.82
CA ARG A 201 17.01 8.62 -2.69
C ARG A 201 17.96 7.69 -1.97
N THR A 202 19.05 8.22 -1.42
CA THR A 202 19.90 7.43 -0.52
C THR A 202 19.20 7.21 0.81
N TRP A 203 19.58 6.16 1.54
CA TRP A 203 19.05 5.95 2.89
C TRP A 203 19.35 7.12 3.83
N THR A 204 20.54 7.70 3.73
CA THR A 204 20.97 8.87 4.52
C THR A 204 20.12 10.12 4.27
N GLN A 205 19.55 10.28 3.06
CA GLN A 205 18.64 11.38 2.74
C GLN A 205 17.22 11.18 3.30
N GLY A 206 16.93 10.01 3.87
CA GLY A 206 15.61 9.63 4.35
C GLY A 206 14.73 9.04 3.24
N VAL A 207 14.25 7.82 3.48
CA VAL A 207 13.34 7.11 2.58
C VAL A 207 11.92 7.32 3.05
N ASP A 208 11.14 8.08 2.29
CA ASP A 208 9.73 8.28 2.58
C ASP A 208 8.89 7.05 2.19
N PHE A 209 8.19 6.44 3.14
CA PHE A 209 7.32 5.30 2.86
C PHE A 209 6.13 5.28 3.83
N LEU A 210 4.92 5.18 3.26
CA LEU A 210 3.65 5.04 4.00
C LEU A 210 3.42 6.00 5.18
N GLY A 211 3.84 7.26 5.02
CA GLY A 211 3.66 8.30 6.04
C GLY A 211 4.81 8.39 7.06
N TYR A 212 5.86 7.59 6.90
CA TYR A 212 7.09 7.62 7.67
C TYR A 212 8.27 8.02 6.79
N ILE A 213 9.35 8.50 7.41
CA ILE A 213 10.65 8.73 6.79
C ILE A 213 11.65 7.86 7.54
N LEU A 214 12.27 6.93 6.83
CA LEU A 214 13.27 6.01 7.39
C LEU A 214 14.66 6.60 7.19
N LEU A 215 15.33 6.91 8.29
CA LEU A 215 16.73 7.34 8.37
C LEU A 215 17.59 6.17 8.90
N PRO A 216 18.93 6.26 8.83
CA PRO A 216 19.82 5.26 9.41
C PRO A 216 19.52 4.97 10.89
N ASP A 217 19.40 6.05 11.67
CA ASP A 217 19.33 5.98 13.12
C ASP A 217 17.90 6.13 13.66
N ALA A 218 16.96 6.59 12.85
CA ALA A 218 15.59 6.90 13.27
C ALA A 218 14.52 6.55 12.23
N ILE A 219 13.29 6.33 12.66
CA ILE A 219 12.08 6.37 11.85
C ILE A 219 11.26 7.56 12.33
N VAL A 220 11.03 8.57 11.51
CA VAL A 220 10.22 9.73 11.90
C VAL A 220 8.89 9.76 11.13
N LEU A 221 7.88 10.43 11.67
CA LEU A 221 6.64 10.68 10.94
C LEU A 221 6.86 11.76 9.88
N ARG A 222 6.23 11.60 8.71
CA ARG A 222 6.25 12.62 7.65
C ARG A 222 5.70 13.94 8.23
N PRO A 223 6.33 15.10 8.00
CA PRO A 223 5.90 16.39 8.58
C PRO A 223 4.42 16.72 8.36
N MET A 224 3.87 16.41 7.18
CA MET A 224 2.46 16.61 6.89
C MET A 224 1.54 15.73 7.75
N THR A 225 1.95 14.49 8.01
CA THR A 225 1.26 13.55 8.91
C THR A 225 1.27 14.09 10.34
N THR A 226 2.43 14.54 10.82
CA THR A 226 2.60 15.17 12.14
C THR A 226 1.68 16.38 12.30
N ARG A 227 1.74 17.34 11.37
CA ARG A 227 0.89 18.55 11.40
C ARG A 227 -0.60 18.19 11.36
N ARG A 228 -0.98 17.18 10.58
CA ARG A 228 -2.36 16.70 10.52
C ARG A 228 -2.81 16.09 11.85
N ALA A 229 -1.98 15.24 12.46
CA ALA A 229 -2.28 14.64 13.75
C ALA A 229 -2.51 15.71 14.82
N ILE A 230 -1.63 16.71 14.89
CA ILE A 230 -1.77 17.84 15.83
C ILE A 230 -3.07 18.64 15.60
N ARG A 231 -3.48 18.84 14.34
CA ARG A 231 -4.65 19.65 13.99
C ARG A 231 -5.99 18.92 14.15
N ARG A 232 -6.01 17.58 14.01
CA ARG A 232 -7.25 16.81 13.92
C ARG A 232 -7.44 15.77 15.03
N ALA A 233 -6.47 15.61 15.92
CA ALA A 233 -6.63 14.72 17.06
C ALA A 233 -7.77 15.19 17.97
N THR A 234 -8.75 14.33 18.16
CA THR A 234 -9.86 14.46 19.12
C THR A 234 -9.85 13.24 20.04
N VAL A 235 -10.64 13.28 21.11
CA VAL A 235 -10.72 12.16 22.07
C VAL A 235 -11.18 10.87 21.38
N GLU A 236 -12.04 10.96 20.38
CA GLU A 236 -12.61 9.82 19.66
C GLU A 236 -11.61 9.13 18.72
N ASN A 237 -10.62 9.87 18.20
CA ASN A 237 -9.71 9.38 17.16
C ASN A 237 -8.23 9.31 17.60
N VAL A 238 -7.94 9.72 18.84
CA VAL A 238 -6.58 9.82 19.39
C VAL A 238 -5.82 8.49 19.37
N SER A 239 -6.50 7.35 19.57
CA SER A 239 -5.90 6.03 19.50
C SER A 239 -5.23 5.76 18.14
N SER A 240 -5.84 6.25 17.06
CA SER A 240 -5.31 6.12 15.70
C SER A 240 -4.03 6.93 15.52
N TYR A 241 -3.98 8.15 16.06
CA TYR A 241 -2.78 9.00 15.97
C TYR A 241 -1.65 8.55 16.92
N LEU A 242 -1.99 8.04 18.10
CA LEU A 242 -1.00 7.46 19.01
C LEU A 242 -0.40 6.17 18.44
N GLY A 243 -1.18 5.35 17.75
CA GLY A 243 -0.67 4.17 17.04
C GLY A 243 0.40 4.52 16.00
N LEU A 244 0.29 5.66 15.31
CA LEU A 244 1.33 6.15 14.40
C LEU A 244 2.63 6.50 15.15
N CYS A 245 2.51 7.07 16.35
CA CYS A 245 3.66 7.50 17.14
C CYS A 245 4.44 6.32 17.76
N VAL A 246 3.78 5.19 18.04
CA VAL A 246 4.44 3.97 18.60
C VAL A 246 5.49 3.39 17.65
N HIS A 247 5.38 3.67 16.36
CA HIS A 247 6.22 3.09 15.32
C HIS A 247 7.23 4.08 14.73
N ALA A 248 7.36 5.25 15.35
CA ALA A 248 8.32 6.29 15.00
C ALA A 248 9.00 6.82 16.26
N ASP A 249 10.15 7.44 16.09
CA ASP A 249 10.83 8.28 17.06
C ASP A 249 10.04 9.60 17.21
N ALA A 250 8.84 9.49 17.76
CA ALA A 250 7.81 10.53 17.81
C ALA A 250 7.28 10.73 19.25
N TYR A 251 8.13 10.53 20.25
CA TYR A 251 7.77 10.61 21.67
C TYR A 251 7.13 11.95 22.04
N GLU A 252 7.75 13.06 21.62
CA GLU A 252 7.25 14.41 21.89
C GLU A 252 5.90 14.67 21.24
N LEU A 253 5.71 14.25 19.98
CA LEU A 253 4.43 14.34 19.30
C LEU A 253 3.35 13.54 20.04
N GLY A 254 3.67 12.33 20.48
CA GLY A 254 2.76 11.49 21.26
C GLY A 254 2.34 12.16 22.57
N ARG A 255 3.29 12.81 23.26
CA ARG A 255 3.02 13.60 24.47
C ARG A 255 2.10 14.77 24.17
N ASP A 256 2.37 15.54 23.12
CA ASP A 256 1.58 16.72 22.75
C ASP A 256 0.13 16.35 22.38
N ILE A 257 -0.05 15.24 21.65
CA ILE A 257 -1.38 14.72 21.31
C ILE A 257 -2.15 14.31 22.57
N ARG A 258 -1.50 13.62 23.53
CA ARG A 258 -2.14 13.23 24.81
C ARG A 258 -2.52 14.44 25.65
N ASN A 259 -1.63 15.45 25.71
CA ASN A 259 -1.88 16.69 26.45
C ASN A 259 -3.08 17.44 25.88
N ARG A 260 -3.16 17.59 24.55
CA ARG A 260 -4.28 18.29 23.87
C ARG A 260 -5.62 17.59 24.00
N THR A 261 -5.63 16.26 24.03
CA THR A 261 -6.86 15.45 24.11
C THR A 261 -7.29 15.15 25.55
N GLY A 262 -6.59 15.68 26.56
CA GLY A 262 -6.93 15.49 27.98
C GLY A 262 -6.70 14.06 28.49
N LEU A 263 -5.99 13.20 27.75
CA LEU A 263 -5.75 11.80 28.14
C LEU A 263 -4.70 11.63 29.24
N VAL A 264 -4.00 12.70 29.62
CA VAL A 264 -2.96 12.69 30.67
C VAL A 264 -3.54 12.40 32.06
N SER A 265 -4.80 12.73 32.30
CA SER A 265 -5.43 12.63 33.63
C SER A 265 -6.00 11.24 33.98
N ARG A 266 -6.08 10.28 33.04
CA ARG A 266 -6.69 8.95 33.30
C ARG A 266 -5.72 7.82 33.63
N CYS A 267 -4.40 8.00 33.48
CA CYS A 267 -3.43 6.94 33.77
C CYS A 267 -2.89 6.92 35.21
N LYS A 268 -3.28 7.87 36.08
CA LYS A 268 -2.88 7.88 37.50
C LYS A 268 -3.89 7.24 38.47
N ALA A 269 -5.01 6.70 37.98
CA ALA A 269 -6.03 6.09 38.83
C ALA A 269 -6.22 4.60 38.49
N ARG A 270 -5.20 3.79 38.79
CA ARG A 270 -5.28 2.32 38.98
C ARG A 270 -3.94 1.84 39.55
N ALA A 271 -3.67 2.29 40.77
CA ALA A 271 -2.66 1.73 41.66
C ALA A 271 -3.22 1.85 43.07
N HIS A 272 -4.18 0.98 43.39
CA HIS A 272 -4.52 0.50 44.72
C HIS A 272 -5.12 -0.89 44.54
#